data_AF-R2T4S0-F1
#
_entry.id   AF-R2T4S0-F1
#
_cell.length_a   1.000
_cell.length_b   1.000
_cell.length_c   1.000
_cell.angle_alpha   90.00
_cell.angle_beta   90.00
_cell.angle_gamma   90.00
#
_symmetry.space_group_name_H-M   'P 1'
#
loop_
_entity.id
_entity.type
_entity.pdbx_description
1 polymer ?
#
loop_
_entity_poly.entity_id
_entity_poly.type
_entity_poly.pdbx_seq_one_letter_code
_entity_poly.pdbx_strand_id
1 'polypeptide(L)'
;MQRILGLIAWEEASFYTAEERAVLAFTKEVTLIHQGGVSDETYQELQKHYSEKEIGALLILIGTINIYNRIGVTTLLQPKMD
;
A
#
# COMPACT_ATOMS: atom_id res chain seq x y z
N MET A 1 -3.39 -17.76 6.03
CA MET A 1 -2.02 -17.37 6.38
C MET A 1 -1.17 -17.00 5.16
N GLN A 2 -1.20 -17.81 4.08
CA GLN A 2 -0.43 -17.59 2.83
C GLN A 2 -0.43 -16.14 2.32
N ARG A 3 -1.61 -15.52 2.18
CA ARG A 3 -1.75 -14.15 1.65
C ARG A 3 -1.21 -13.05 2.56
N ILE A 4 -1.16 -13.28 3.88
CA ILE A 4 -0.60 -12.30 4.82
C ILE A 4 0.91 -12.43 4.85
N LEU A 5 1.43 -13.66 4.90
CA LEU A 5 2.87 -13.92 4.92
C LEU A 5 3.54 -13.52 3.59
N GLY A 6 2.86 -13.72 2.47
CA GLY A 6 3.37 -13.35 1.15
C GLY A 6 3.40 -11.86 0.87
N LEU A 7 2.78 -11.02 1.72
CA LEU A 7 2.71 -9.58 1.50
C LEU A 7 4.10 -8.92 1.49
N ILE A 8 5.05 -9.48 2.26
CA ILE A 8 6.42 -8.96 2.34
C ILE A 8 7.15 -9.11 0.99
N ALA A 9 6.78 -10.13 0.22
CA ALA A 9 7.41 -10.53 -1.05
C ALA A 9 6.37 -10.55 -2.18
N TRP A 10 5.42 -9.59 -2.16
CA TRP A 10 4.24 -9.64 -3.03
C TRP A 10 4.57 -9.56 -4.52
N GLU A 11 5.70 -8.94 -4.88
CA GLU A 11 6.17 -8.81 -6.27
C GLU A 11 6.46 -10.18 -6.90
N GLU A 12 6.92 -11.13 -6.08
CA GLU A 12 7.33 -12.50 -6.44
C GLU A 12 6.20 -13.52 -6.22
N ALA A 13 5.17 -13.16 -5.46
CA ALA A 13 4.07 -14.04 -5.13
C ALA A 13 3.07 -14.17 -6.30
N SER A 14 3.00 -15.37 -6.88
CA SER A 14 2.16 -15.67 -8.06
C SER A 14 0.65 -15.70 -7.82
N PHE A 15 0.21 -15.61 -6.56
CA PHE A 15 -1.20 -15.75 -6.17
C PHE A 15 -1.93 -14.42 -5.97
N TYR A 16 -1.26 -13.27 -6.19
CA TYR A 16 -1.94 -11.98 -6.26
C TYR A 16 -2.42 -11.71 -7.69
N THR A 17 -3.64 -11.21 -7.83
CA THR A 17 -4.20 -10.82 -9.12
C THR A 17 -3.52 -9.55 -9.66
N ALA A 18 -3.74 -9.22 -10.93
CA ALA A 18 -3.25 -7.97 -11.50
C ALA A 18 -3.78 -6.74 -10.75
N GLU A 19 -5.08 -6.75 -10.41
CA GLU A 19 -5.73 -5.74 -9.58
C GLU A 19 -5.03 -5.59 -8.21
N GLU A 20 -4.77 -6.71 -7.52
CA GLU A 20 -4.12 -6.70 -6.22
C GLU A 20 -2.67 -6.19 -6.31
N ARG A 21 -1.95 -6.56 -7.36
CA ARG A 21 -0.58 -6.07 -7.60
C ARG A 21 -0.57 -4.56 -7.89
N ALA A 22 -1.58 -4.03 -8.59
CA ALA A 22 -1.70 -2.60 -8.86
C ALA A 22 -1.87 -1.78 -7.57
N VAL A 23 -2.76 -2.21 -6.67
CA VAL A 23 -2.95 -1.51 -5.39
C VAL A 23 -1.74 -1.67 -4.45
N LEU A 24 -1.04 -2.80 -4.50
CA LEU A 24 0.19 -3.02 -3.73
C LEU A 24 1.34 -2.12 -4.21
N ALA A 25 1.52 -1.99 -5.54
CA ALA A 25 2.48 -1.07 -6.14
C ALA A 25 2.18 0.38 -5.73
N PHE A 26 0.92 0.80 -5.86
CA PHE A 26 0.49 2.13 -5.43
C PHE A 26 0.72 2.38 -3.94
N THR A 27 0.40 1.39 -3.09
CA THR A 27 0.65 1.48 -1.64
C THR A 27 2.13 1.67 -1.33
N LYS A 28 3.02 0.95 -2.02
CA LYS A 28 4.47 1.06 -1.88
C LYS A 28 4.96 2.47 -2.27
N GLU A 29 4.57 2.96 -3.44
CA GLU A 29 4.99 4.27 -3.93
C GLU A 29 4.45 5.43 -3.07
N VAL A 30 3.18 5.39 -2.66
CA VAL A 30 2.60 6.41 -1.76
C VAL A 30 3.28 6.39 -0.38
N THR A 31 3.61 5.20 0.14
CA THR A 31 4.33 5.09 1.43
C THR A 31 5.75 5.64 1.33
N LEU A 32 6.42 5.40 0.22
CA LEU A 32 7.77 5.87 -0.09
C LEU A 32 7.75 7.13 -0.97
N ILE A 33 6.77 8.02 -0.80
CA ILE A 33 6.53 9.16 -1.70
C ILE A 33 7.77 10.05 -1.91
N HIS A 34 8.69 10.08 -0.94
CA HIS A 34 9.95 10.81 -1.03
C HIS A 34 10.94 10.25 -2.09
N GLN A 35 10.69 9.05 -2.62
CA GLN A 35 11.50 8.35 -3.63
C GLN A 35 11.00 8.58 -5.06
N GLY A 36 10.45 9.77 -5.34
CA GLY A 36 10.00 10.14 -6.68
C GLY A 36 8.50 10.13 -6.91
N GLY A 37 7.70 10.02 -5.86
CA GLY A 37 6.24 10.08 -5.95
C GLY A 37 5.61 8.78 -6.47
N VAL A 38 4.41 8.92 -7.05
CA VAL A 38 3.70 7.82 -7.73
C VAL A 38 4.03 7.91 -9.22
N SER A 39 4.45 6.79 -9.81
CA SER A 39 4.79 6.72 -11.24
C SER A 39 3.55 6.73 -12.12
N ASP A 40 3.69 7.26 -13.34
CA ASP A 40 2.61 7.22 -14.34
C ASP A 40 2.20 5.77 -14.65
N GLU A 41 3.16 4.84 -14.68
CA GLU A 41 2.90 3.42 -14.92
C GLU A 41 2.00 2.82 -13.83
N THR A 42 2.33 3.05 -12.56
CA THR A 42 1.51 2.59 -11.43
C THR A 42 0.12 3.21 -11.44
N TYR A 43 0.00 4.52 -11.74
CA TYR A 43 -1.29 5.19 -11.79
C TYR A 43 -2.15 4.70 -12.97
N GLN A 44 -1.56 4.51 -14.14
CA GLN A 44 -2.26 3.96 -15.32
C GLN A 44 -2.70 2.52 -15.09
N GLU A 45 -1.89 1.69 -14.42
CA GLU A 45 -2.28 0.33 -14.08
C GLU A 45 -3.47 0.31 -13.11
N LEU A 46 -3.47 1.17 -12.08
CA LEU A 46 -4.60 1.36 -11.18
C LEU A 46 -5.90 1.68 -11.91
N GLN A 47 -5.86 2.60 -12.88
CA GLN A 47 -7.04 3.02 -13.65
C GLN A 47 -7.67 1.89 -14.48
N LYS A 48 -6.96 0.79 -14.73
CA LYS A 48 -7.52 -0.39 -15.40
C LYS A 48 -8.46 -1.20 -14.49
N HIS A 49 -8.28 -1.10 -13.18
CA HIS A 49 -8.99 -1.92 -12.19
C HIS A 49 -9.91 -1.11 -11.27
N TYR A 50 -9.61 0.17 -11.05
CA TYR A 50 -10.32 1.04 -10.11
C TYR A 50 -10.77 2.36 -10.75
N SER A 51 -11.95 2.83 -10.37
CA SER A 51 -12.42 4.18 -10.70
C SER A 51 -11.62 5.26 -9.95
N GLU A 52 -11.65 6.50 -10.43
CA GLU A 52 -11.01 7.63 -9.74
C GLU A 52 -11.48 7.80 -8.29
N LYS A 53 -12.76 7.53 -8.03
CA LYS A 53 -13.34 7.55 -6.67
C LYS A 53 -12.73 6.48 -5.78
N GLU A 54 -12.55 5.27 -6.30
CA GLU A 54 -11.92 4.17 -5.56
C GLU A 54 -10.43 4.44 -5.34
N ILE A 55 -9.72 4.98 -6.33
CA ILE A 55 -8.31 5.40 -6.18
C ILE A 55 -8.19 6.47 -5.08
N GLY A 56 -9.10 7.45 -5.05
CA GLY A 56 -9.16 8.43 -3.98
C GLY A 56 -9.39 7.82 -2.60
N ALA A 57 -10.28 6.82 -2.50
CA ALA A 57 -10.51 6.08 -1.26
C ALA A 57 -9.27 5.27 -0.82
N LEU A 58 -8.59 4.61 -1.76
CA LEU A 58 -7.33 3.90 -1.53
C LEU A 58 -6.26 4.85 -0.98
N LEU A 59 -6.10 6.03 -1.58
CA LEU A 59 -5.15 7.05 -1.13
C LEU A 59 -5.43 7.49 0.32
N ILE A 60 -6.70 7.70 0.69
CA ILE A 60 -7.09 8.05 2.06
C ILE A 60 -6.72 6.93 3.04
N LEU A 61 -6.98 5.67 2.69
CA LEU A 61 -6.62 4.52 3.53
C LEU A 61 -5.10 4.41 3.73
N ILE A 62 -4.34 4.52 2.64
CA ILE A 62 -2.87 4.48 2.66
C ILE A 62 -2.31 5.65 3.49
N GLY A 63 -2.84 6.85 3.31
CA GLY A 63 -2.46 8.03 4.10
C GLY A 63 -2.74 7.84 5.58
N THR A 64 -3.91 7.29 5.92
CA THR A 64 -4.33 7.02 7.31
C THR A 64 -3.36 6.07 8.01
N ILE A 65 -3.04 4.92 7.41
CA ILE A 65 -2.08 3.98 8.03
C ILE A 65 -0.67 4.58 8.08
N ASN A 66 -0.27 5.38 7.10
CA ASN A 66 0.99 6.11 7.12
C ASN A 66 1.09 7.10 8.29
N ILE A 67 -0.01 7.78 8.63
CA ILE A 67 -0.09 8.66 9.80
C ILE A 67 0.02 7.83 11.08
N TYR A 68 -0.73 6.74 11.22
CA TYR A 68 -0.65 5.88 12.41
C TYR A 68 0.73 5.25 12.60
N ASN A 69 1.39 4.83 11.52
CA ASN A 69 2.77 4.32 11.59
C ASN A 69 3.72 5.40 12.13
N ARG A 70 3.60 6.66 11.66
CA ARG A 70 4.42 7.77 12.15
C ARG A 70 4.15 8.06 13.63
N ILE A 71 2.87 8.11 14.04
CA ILE A 71 2.51 8.29 15.45
C ILE A 71 3.09 7.16 16.30
N GLY A 72 2.85 5.90 15.95
CA GLY A 72 3.32 4.75 16.73
C GLY A 72 4.83 4.72 16.88
N VAL A 73 5.58 4.91 15.78
CA VAL A 73 7.05 4.92 15.81
C VAL A 73 7.59 6.11 16.61
N THR A 74 7.08 7.32 16.39
CA THR A 74 7.58 8.55 17.07
C THR A 74 7.23 8.59 18.55
N THR A 75 6.17 7.91 18.97
CA THR A 75 5.76 7.80 20.37
C THR A 75 6.29 6.55 21.07
N LEU A 76 7.13 5.75 20.38
CA LEU A 76 7.68 4.48 20.88
C LEU A 76 6.59 3.48 21.33
N LEU A 77 5.41 3.53 20.69
CA LEU A 77 4.29 2.64 20.98
C LEU A 77 4.73 1.17 20.85
N GLN A 78 4.56 0.41 21.93
CA GLN A 78 4.84 -1.02 21.95
C GLN A 78 3.55 -1.82 21.74
N PRO A 79 3.61 -2.95 21.01
CA PRO A 79 2.53 -3.92 21.02
C PRO A 79 2.23 -4.33 22.46
N LYS A 80 0.95 -4.56 22.78
CA LYS A 80 0.63 -5.17 24.05
C LYS A 80 1.17 -6.60 24.07
N MET A 81 1.72 -7.01 25.21
CA MET A 81 2.28 -8.35 25.42
C MET A 81 1.36 -9.24 26.26
N ASP A 82 0.06 -8.98 26.22
CA ASP A 82 -0.99 -9.76 26.89
C ASP A 82 -1.30 -11.08 26.16
#